data_AF-A0A9C9U1R0-F1
#
_entry.id   AF-A0A9C9U1R0-F1
#
_cell.length_a   1.000
_cell.length_b   1.000
_cell.length_c   1.000
_cell.angle_alpha   90.00
_cell.angle_beta   90.00
_cell.angle_gamma   90.00
#
_symmetry.space_group_name_H-M   'P 1'
#
loop_
_entity.id
_entity.type
_entity.pdbx_description
1 polymer ?
#
loop_
_entity_poly.entity_id
_entity_poly.type
_entity_poly.pdbx_seq_one_letter_code
_entity_poly.pdbx_strand_id
1 'polypeptide(L)'
;MYFAARFSFQIYFAFCGLIFFPDLAKLQKWLSKLRSYRYIDNGNGTVTDNRTGLIWLKNANCFGQQIWKKAMRSAAKLAHGRCGLRDGSKRGMWRLPTIKEWKAMRDRRYRKPALSNAAGTGKWKEGNVFYGVHTNSHWSSTRRANSTTHVWVVYLLDGRVNYRPKSYARYVWPVRNKQ
;
A
#
# COMPACT_ATOMS: atom_id res chain seq x y z
N MET A 1 -54.30 -0.71 -2.21
CA MET A 1 -53.67 0.26 -1.29
C MET A 1 -52.18 -0.02 -1.26
N TYR A 2 -51.39 0.86 -1.90
CA TYR A 2 -49.94 0.81 -1.95
C TYR A 2 -49.37 1.21 -0.59
N PHE A 3 -48.48 0.41 0.00
CA PHE A 3 -47.61 0.88 1.07
C PHE A 3 -46.17 0.89 0.56
N ALA A 4 -45.66 2.10 0.38
CA ALA A 4 -44.35 2.40 -0.15
C ALA A 4 -43.25 2.34 0.93
N ALA A 5 -42.05 2.03 0.44
CA ALA A 5 -40.76 1.91 1.08
C ALA A 5 -40.37 3.03 2.06
N ARG A 6 -39.42 2.70 2.96
CA ARG A 6 -38.28 3.57 3.30
C ARG A 6 -37.08 2.74 3.79
N PHE A 7 -36.28 2.23 2.85
CA PHE A 7 -34.89 1.86 3.12
C PHE A 7 -34.03 3.10 2.81
N SER A 8 -33.60 3.80 3.86
CA SER A 8 -32.71 4.96 3.74
C SER A 8 -31.29 4.50 3.39
N PHE A 9 -30.95 4.49 2.11
CA PHE A 9 -29.57 4.37 1.63
C PHE A 9 -28.97 5.78 1.51
N GLN A 10 -28.33 6.24 2.58
CA GLN A 10 -27.55 7.48 2.55
C GLN A 10 -26.19 7.19 1.91
N ILE A 11 -26.12 7.29 0.58
CA ILE A 11 -24.85 7.28 -0.15
C ILE A 11 -24.37 8.73 -0.22
N TYR A 12 -23.38 9.05 0.61
CA TYR A 12 -22.65 10.31 0.54
C TYR A 12 -21.96 10.44 -0.83
N PHE A 13 -22.43 11.40 -1.62
CA PHE A 13 -21.71 11.93 -2.78
C PHE A 13 -20.45 12.65 -2.27
N ALA A 14 -19.27 12.14 -2.62
CA ALA A 14 -18.02 12.89 -2.54
C ALA A 14 -17.54 13.15 -3.98
N PHE A 15 -17.85 14.34 -4.47
CA PHE A 15 -17.37 14.88 -5.74
C PHE A 15 -15.85 15.07 -5.69
N CYS A 16 -15.11 14.36 -6.54
CA CYS A 16 -13.89 14.88 -7.16
C CYS A 16 -13.55 14.03 -8.40
N GLY A 17 -13.83 14.58 -9.59
CA GLY A 17 -13.53 13.97 -10.89
C GLY A 17 -14.75 13.31 -11.54
N LEU A 18 -15.37 13.99 -12.50
CA LEU A 18 -16.53 13.55 -13.28
C LEU A 18 -16.31 12.16 -13.92
N ILE A 19 -16.89 11.13 -13.33
CA ILE A 19 -17.36 9.97 -14.07
C ILE A 19 -18.88 9.99 -13.96
N PHE A 20 -19.53 10.59 -14.96
CA PHE A 20 -20.99 10.53 -15.11
C PHE A 20 -21.33 9.09 -15.51
N PHE A 21 -21.84 8.29 -14.57
CA PHE A 21 -22.41 6.98 -14.89
C PHE A 21 -23.91 7.16 -15.08
N PRO A 22 -24.42 7.18 -16.32
CA PRO A 22 -25.83 7.45 -16.59
C PRO A 22 -26.77 6.31 -16.17
N ASP A 23 -26.24 5.23 -15.59
CA ASP A 23 -26.98 3.99 -15.34
C ASP A 23 -26.40 3.25 -14.12
N LEU A 24 -27.29 2.86 -13.21
CA LEU A 24 -26.99 2.07 -12.00
C LEU A 24 -26.36 0.72 -12.34
N ALA A 25 -26.72 0.08 -13.45
CA ALA A 25 -26.13 -1.18 -13.89
C ALA A 25 -24.67 -1.00 -14.33
N LYS A 26 -24.35 0.12 -15.00
CA LYS A 26 -22.96 0.49 -15.33
C LYS A 26 -22.15 0.79 -14.07
N LEU A 27 -22.74 1.46 -13.09
CA LEU A 27 -22.11 1.69 -11.78
C LEU A 27 -21.82 0.37 -11.06
N GLN A 28 -22.80 -0.55 -10.98
CA GLN A 28 -22.62 -1.86 -10.34
C GLN A 28 -21.56 -2.70 -11.04
N LYS A 29 -21.55 -2.73 -12.38
CA LYS A 29 -20.53 -3.42 -13.18
C LYS A 29 -19.14 -2.81 -13.01
N TRP A 30 -19.06 -1.50 -12.85
CA TRP A 30 -17.80 -0.81 -12.59
C TRP A 30 -17.30 -1.06 -11.16
N LEU A 31 -18.18 -1.03 -10.16
CA LEU A 31 -17.86 -1.35 -8.76
C LEU A 31 -17.42 -2.81 -8.60
N SER A 32 -18.05 -3.75 -9.30
CA SER A 32 -17.62 -5.17 -9.27
C SER A 32 -16.24 -5.35 -9.90
N LYS A 33 -15.97 -4.64 -11.01
CA LYS A 33 -14.64 -4.60 -11.64
C LYS A 33 -13.58 -4.00 -10.73
N LEU A 34 -13.89 -2.94 -9.97
CA LEU A 34 -12.94 -2.38 -9.00
C LEU A 34 -12.67 -3.33 -7.83
N ARG A 35 -13.69 -4.05 -7.36
CA ARG A 35 -13.50 -5.08 -6.31
C ARG A 35 -12.60 -6.23 -6.77
N SER A 36 -12.48 -6.47 -8.08
CA SER A 36 -11.54 -7.45 -8.62
C SER A 36 -10.10 -6.93 -8.73
N TYR A 37 -9.85 -5.64 -8.48
CA TYR A 37 -8.50 -5.10 -8.54
C TYR A 37 -7.68 -5.60 -7.37
N ARG A 38 -6.39 -5.82 -7.63
CA ARG A 38 -5.45 -6.19 -6.59
C ARG A 38 -5.24 -5.05 -5.60
N TYR A 39 -5.00 -3.84 -6.12
CA TYR A 39 -4.79 -2.65 -5.30
C TYR A 39 -5.93 -1.65 -5.51
N ILE A 40 -6.54 -1.23 -4.41
CA ILE A 40 -7.59 -0.21 -4.38
C ILE A 40 -7.05 1.03 -3.69
N ASP A 41 -7.05 2.16 -4.39
CA ASP A 41 -6.80 3.46 -3.77
C ASP A 41 -8.01 3.88 -2.93
N ASN A 42 -7.77 4.17 -1.65
CA ASN A 42 -8.83 4.58 -0.73
C ASN A 42 -9.09 6.10 -0.78
N GLY A 43 -8.37 6.86 -1.61
CA GLY A 43 -8.53 8.31 -1.74
C GLY A 43 -8.02 9.12 -0.54
N ASN A 44 -7.56 8.45 0.52
CA ASN A 44 -7.12 9.05 1.78
C ASN A 44 -5.61 8.89 2.02
N GLY A 45 -4.84 8.69 0.95
CA GLY A 45 -3.39 8.47 1.02
C GLY A 45 -2.98 7.03 1.35
N THR A 46 -3.93 6.10 1.38
CA THR A 46 -3.68 4.67 1.59
C THR A 46 -4.16 3.82 0.41
N VAL A 47 -3.56 2.64 0.26
CA VAL A 47 -3.90 1.68 -0.78
C VAL A 47 -4.13 0.32 -0.13
N THR A 48 -5.29 -0.27 -0.38
CA THR A 48 -5.63 -1.61 0.08
C THR A 48 -5.14 -2.65 -0.93
N ASP A 49 -4.34 -3.62 -0.48
CA ASP A 49 -4.01 -4.83 -1.25
C ASP A 49 -5.03 -5.93 -0.94
N ASN A 50 -6.00 -6.13 -1.83
CA ASN A 50 -7.07 -7.12 -1.66
C ASN A 50 -6.56 -8.55 -1.59
N ARG A 51 -5.37 -8.84 -2.14
CA ARG A 51 -4.78 -10.18 -2.07
C ARG A 51 -4.29 -10.52 -0.67
N THR A 52 -3.76 -9.53 0.05
CA THR A 52 -3.14 -9.73 1.37
C THR A 52 -3.98 -9.19 2.51
N GLY A 53 -4.99 -8.36 2.23
CA GLY A 53 -5.74 -7.64 3.24
C GLY A 53 -4.91 -6.57 3.96
N LEU A 54 -3.76 -6.18 3.40
CA LEU A 54 -2.89 -5.16 3.98
C LEU A 54 -3.20 -3.78 3.42
N ILE A 55 -2.96 -2.75 4.22
CA ILE A 55 -3.07 -1.35 3.81
C ILE A 55 -1.66 -0.77 3.74
N TRP A 56 -1.30 -0.28 2.56
CA TRP A 56 -0.01 0.30 2.23
C TRP A 56 -0.11 1.83 2.18
N LEU A 57 0.97 2.50 2.57
CA LEU A 57 1.08 3.95 2.36
C LEU A 57 1.17 4.23 0.85
N LYS A 58 0.37 5.16 0.33
CA LYS A 58 0.35 5.46 -1.11
C LYS A 58 1.67 6.10 -1.59
N ASN A 59 2.26 6.94 -0.74
CA ASN A 59 3.59 7.54 -0.95
C ASN A 59 4.69 6.57 -0.49
N ALA A 60 5.33 5.89 -1.44
CA ALA A 60 6.39 4.93 -1.14
C ALA A 60 7.70 5.59 -0.68
N ASN A 61 7.89 6.90 -0.91
CA ASN A 61 9.12 7.63 -0.57
C ASN A 61 8.95 8.66 0.56
N CYS A 62 7.86 8.60 1.35
CA CYS A 62 7.61 9.65 2.35
C CYS A 62 8.78 9.86 3.34
N PHE A 63 9.51 8.80 3.65
CA PHE A 63 10.59 8.83 4.64
C PHE A 63 12.00 8.82 4.04
N GLY A 64 12.11 8.65 2.72
CA GLY A 64 13.39 8.42 2.05
C GLY A 64 14.12 7.17 2.56
N GLN A 65 15.45 7.22 2.49
CA GLN A 65 16.31 6.18 3.05
C GLN A 65 16.64 6.48 4.51
N GLN A 66 16.52 5.49 5.39
CA GLN A 66 16.85 5.62 6.80
C GLN A 66 17.55 4.36 7.31
N ILE A 67 18.34 4.49 8.37
CA ILE A 67 18.87 3.32 9.10
C ILE A 67 17.73 2.55 9.76
N TRP A 68 17.89 1.24 9.96
CA TRP A 68 16.78 0.36 10.32
C TRP A 68 16.06 0.76 11.62
N LYS A 69 16.80 1.12 12.68
CA LYS A 69 16.21 1.56 13.96
C LYS A 69 15.40 2.85 13.81
N LYS A 70 15.85 3.78 12.96
CA LYS A 70 15.13 5.02 12.64
C LYS A 70 13.89 4.70 11.81
N ALA A 71 14.01 3.85 10.80
CA ALA A 71 12.90 3.40 9.95
C ALA A 71 11.74 2.79 10.76
N MET A 72 12.04 1.89 11.69
CA MET A 72 11.03 1.28 12.59
C MET A 72 10.28 2.34 13.39
N ARG A 73 11.00 3.30 13.98
CA ARG A 73 10.38 4.39 14.75
C ARG A 73 9.59 5.35 13.86
N SER A 74 10.10 5.67 12.67
CA SER A 74 9.44 6.57 11.72
C SER A 74 8.11 5.97 11.26
N ALA A 75 8.08 4.68 10.93
CA ALA A 75 6.85 3.96 10.60
C ALA A 75 5.87 3.96 11.79
N ALA A 76 6.34 3.62 13.00
CA ALA A 76 5.48 3.62 14.21
C ALA A 76 4.95 5.02 14.58
N LYS A 77 5.66 6.10 14.22
CA LYS A 77 5.23 7.49 14.44
C LYS A 77 4.37 8.05 13.30
N LEU A 78 4.14 7.31 12.23
CA LEU A 78 3.26 7.74 11.14
C LEU A 78 1.81 7.80 11.64
N ALA A 79 1.12 8.87 11.28
CA ALA A 79 -0.25 9.16 11.64
C ALA A 79 -0.87 10.08 10.59
N HIS A 80 -2.18 10.30 10.71
CA HIS A 80 -2.98 11.25 9.95
C HIS A 80 -2.28 12.62 9.78
N GLY A 81 -2.47 13.26 8.63
CA GLY A 81 -1.89 14.56 8.31
C GLY A 81 -0.44 14.51 7.80
N ARG A 82 0.21 13.34 7.80
CA ARG A 82 1.57 13.15 7.26
C ARG A 82 1.56 12.27 6.03
N CYS A 83 2.53 12.45 5.13
CA CYS A 83 2.67 11.61 3.93
C CYS A 83 1.43 11.57 3.01
N GLY A 84 0.57 12.59 3.06
CA GLY A 84 -0.70 12.63 2.34
C GLY A 84 -1.84 11.82 2.98
N LEU A 85 -1.65 11.31 4.20
CA LEU A 85 -2.67 10.54 4.92
C LEU A 85 -3.82 11.41 5.39
N ARG A 86 -5.03 10.96 5.07
CA ARG A 86 -6.31 11.53 5.47
C ARG A 86 -7.25 10.45 6.03
N ASP A 87 -6.68 9.39 6.60
CA ASP A 87 -7.37 8.13 6.95
C ASP A 87 -7.70 7.98 8.44
N GLY A 88 -7.51 9.04 9.24
CA GLY A 88 -7.66 9.00 10.70
C GLY A 88 -6.64 8.12 11.43
N SER A 89 -5.57 7.64 10.77
CA SER A 89 -4.61 6.75 11.42
C SER A 89 -3.87 7.42 12.58
N LYS A 90 -3.61 6.65 13.62
CA LYS A 90 -2.91 7.07 14.83
C LYS A 90 -1.50 6.46 14.87
N ARG A 91 -0.63 7.06 15.68
CA ARG A 91 0.69 6.51 15.98
C ARG A 91 0.56 5.09 16.52
N GLY A 92 1.43 4.19 16.08
CA GLY A 92 1.42 2.77 16.43
C GLY A 92 0.63 1.89 15.46
N MET A 93 -0.23 2.46 14.60
CA MET A 93 -0.98 1.67 13.62
C MET A 93 -0.10 1.21 12.45
N TRP A 94 0.87 2.03 12.06
CA TRP A 94 1.77 1.77 10.96
C TRP A 94 3.06 1.10 11.43
N ARG A 95 3.55 0.14 10.65
CA ARG A 95 4.79 -0.59 10.92
C ARG A 95 5.58 -0.85 9.65
N LEU A 96 6.83 -1.30 9.79
CA LEU A 96 7.53 -1.87 8.64
C LEU A 96 6.92 -3.24 8.27
N PRO A 97 6.80 -3.53 6.97
CA PRO A 97 6.36 -4.83 6.48
C PRO A 97 7.33 -5.95 6.85
N THR A 98 6.79 -7.13 7.12
CA THR A 98 7.58 -8.35 7.29
C THR A 98 8.07 -8.85 5.94
N ILE A 99 9.04 -9.77 5.95
CA ILE A 99 9.56 -10.31 4.68
C ILE A 99 8.51 -11.17 3.95
N LYS A 100 7.59 -11.78 4.69
CA LYS A 100 6.46 -12.53 4.13
C LYS A 100 5.53 -11.59 3.36
N GLU A 101 5.22 -10.43 3.95
CA GLU A 101 4.39 -9.41 3.33
C GLU A 101 5.05 -8.80 2.09
N TRP A 102 6.37 -8.52 2.14
CA TRP A 102 7.11 -8.09 0.96
C TRP A 102 7.10 -9.12 -0.16
N LYS A 103 7.28 -10.41 0.16
CA LYS A 103 7.19 -11.50 -0.82
C LYS A 103 5.80 -11.59 -1.41
N ALA A 104 4.76 -11.32 -0.61
CA ALA A 104 3.37 -11.28 -1.04
C ALA A 104 3.03 -10.00 -1.83
N MET A 105 3.73 -8.87 -1.64
CA MET A 105 3.51 -7.66 -2.43
C MET A 105 4.19 -7.74 -3.80
N ARG A 106 5.44 -8.21 -3.83
CA ARG A 106 6.21 -8.35 -5.06
C ARG A 106 5.48 -9.20 -6.09
N ASP A 107 5.61 -8.82 -7.35
CA ASP A 107 5.27 -9.67 -8.49
C ASP A 107 6.54 -10.10 -9.23
N ARG A 108 6.81 -11.41 -9.25
CA ARG A 108 8.01 -11.98 -9.89
C ARG A 108 7.96 -11.97 -11.41
N ARG A 109 6.79 -11.71 -12.02
CA ARG A 109 6.64 -11.57 -13.47
C ARG A 109 7.29 -10.30 -14.00
N TYR A 110 7.53 -9.33 -13.13
CA TYR A 110 8.03 -8.01 -13.52
C TYR A 110 9.39 -7.71 -12.90
N ARG A 111 10.13 -6.84 -13.58
CA ARG A 111 11.41 -6.27 -13.13
C ARG A 111 11.42 -4.78 -13.47
N LYS A 112 12.14 -4.00 -12.67
CA LYS A 112 12.29 -2.54 -12.77
C LYS A 112 10.94 -1.81 -12.94
N PRO A 113 10.04 -1.83 -11.93
CA PRO A 113 10.07 -2.59 -10.67
C PRO A 113 9.35 -3.95 -10.74
N ALA A 114 9.62 -4.81 -9.76
CA ALA A 114 8.96 -6.08 -9.51
C ALA A 114 7.60 -5.91 -8.80
N LEU A 115 6.75 -5.05 -9.36
CA LEU A 115 5.41 -4.73 -8.86
C LEU A 115 4.39 -4.79 -10.00
N SER A 116 3.17 -5.20 -9.67
CA SER A 116 2.04 -5.14 -10.57
C SER A 116 1.30 -3.79 -10.48
N ASN A 117 0.59 -3.42 -11.54
CA ASN A 117 -0.37 -2.32 -11.55
C ASN A 117 -1.56 -2.58 -10.61
N ALA A 118 -2.50 -1.62 -10.57
CA ALA A 118 -3.68 -1.69 -9.70
C ALA A 118 -4.53 -2.96 -9.94
N ALA A 119 -4.74 -3.33 -11.21
CA ALA A 119 -5.50 -4.52 -11.59
C ALA A 119 -4.77 -5.83 -11.24
N GLY A 120 -3.45 -5.83 -11.02
CA GLY A 120 -2.66 -7.04 -10.80
C GLY A 120 -2.32 -7.84 -12.07
N THR A 121 -2.69 -7.32 -13.23
CA THR A 121 -2.54 -8.00 -14.55
C THR A 121 -1.41 -7.43 -15.40
N GLY A 122 -0.92 -6.24 -15.07
CA GLY A 122 0.16 -5.57 -15.79
C GLY A 122 1.29 -5.11 -14.88
N LYS A 123 2.40 -4.67 -15.46
CA LYS A 123 3.54 -4.08 -14.73
C LYS A 123 3.17 -2.70 -14.19
N TRP A 124 3.59 -2.38 -12.98
CA TRP A 124 3.45 -1.03 -12.42
C TRP A 124 4.27 -0.01 -13.21
N LYS A 125 3.75 1.22 -13.32
CA LYS A 125 4.46 2.42 -13.83
C LYS A 125 4.16 3.61 -12.90
N GLU A 126 5.00 4.63 -12.88
CA GLU A 126 4.70 5.88 -12.17
C GLU A 126 3.34 6.44 -12.65
N GLY A 127 2.55 7.02 -11.74
CA GLY A 127 1.17 7.45 -12.03
C GLY A 127 0.10 6.35 -11.89
N ASN A 128 0.49 5.13 -11.48
CA ASN A 128 -0.46 4.10 -11.03
C ASN A 128 -0.95 4.40 -9.59
N VAL A 129 -1.35 3.34 -8.86
CA VAL A 129 -1.89 3.44 -7.50
C VAL A 129 -0.86 3.95 -6.48
N PHE A 130 0.42 3.61 -6.64
CA PHE A 130 1.51 4.06 -5.79
C PHE A 130 2.35 5.10 -6.51
N TYR A 131 2.90 6.06 -5.76
CA TYR A 131 3.85 7.05 -6.28
C TYR A 131 5.11 7.11 -5.44
N GLY A 132 6.19 7.62 -6.04
CA GLY A 132 7.50 7.68 -5.39
C GLY A 132 8.11 6.30 -5.14
N VAL A 133 7.80 5.31 -5.98
CA VAL A 133 8.33 3.96 -5.81
C VAL A 133 9.77 3.91 -6.28
N HIS A 134 10.70 3.61 -5.37
CA HIS A 134 12.08 3.37 -5.71
C HIS A 134 12.33 1.87 -5.97
N THR A 135 13.25 1.55 -6.88
CA THR A 135 13.57 0.14 -7.22
C THR A 135 14.67 -0.46 -6.33
N ASN A 136 15.32 0.34 -5.49
CA ASN A 136 16.39 -0.17 -4.63
C ASN A 136 15.84 -1.00 -3.44
N SER A 137 16.69 -1.24 -2.45
CA SER A 137 16.37 -2.05 -1.29
C SER A 137 15.48 -1.31 -0.28
N HIS A 138 14.45 -2.01 0.18
CA HIS A 138 13.47 -1.57 1.16
C HIS A 138 13.59 -2.38 2.43
N TRP A 139 13.42 -1.72 3.58
CA TRP A 139 13.50 -2.39 4.88
C TRP A 139 12.33 -3.35 5.15
N SER A 140 12.65 -4.42 5.86
CA SER A 140 11.67 -5.29 6.52
C SER A 140 11.75 -5.13 8.05
N SER A 141 10.65 -5.45 8.75
CA SER A 141 10.67 -5.66 10.22
C SER A 141 11.24 -7.03 10.62
N THR A 142 11.40 -7.97 9.69
CA THR A 142 11.92 -9.31 9.98
C THR A 142 13.43 -9.28 10.23
N ARG A 143 13.84 -9.70 11.43
CA ARG A 143 15.26 -9.88 11.78
C ARG A 143 15.81 -11.18 11.19
N ARG A 144 17.11 -11.22 10.89
CA ARG A 144 17.78 -12.47 10.52
C ARG A 144 18.01 -13.32 11.78
N ALA A 145 17.72 -14.61 11.72
CA ALA A 145 18.08 -15.53 12.79
C ALA A 145 19.60 -15.47 13.02
N ASN A 146 20.02 -15.48 14.29
CA ASN A 146 21.42 -15.51 14.71
C ASN A 146 22.28 -14.29 14.30
N SER A 147 21.66 -13.18 13.89
CA SER A 147 22.39 -11.93 13.61
C SER A 147 21.76 -10.74 14.32
N THR A 148 22.56 -10.08 15.17
CA THR A 148 22.19 -8.84 15.84
C THR A 148 22.42 -7.60 14.95
N THR A 149 23.21 -7.73 13.89
CA THR A 149 23.65 -6.62 13.02
C THR A 149 22.93 -6.56 11.68
N HIS A 150 22.31 -7.64 11.22
CA HIS A 150 21.68 -7.72 9.89
C HIS A 150 20.15 -7.87 9.94
N VAL A 151 19.48 -7.30 8.95
CA VAL A 151 18.02 -7.35 8.79
C VAL A 151 17.67 -7.65 7.34
N TRP A 152 16.56 -8.34 7.12
CA TRP A 152 16.05 -8.62 5.79
C TRP A 152 15.61 -7.35 5.06
N VAL A 153 15.86 -7.35 3.75
CA VAL A 153 15.44 -6.32 2.80
C VAL A 153 14.90 -6.99 1.54
N VAL A 154 14.06 -6.27 0.81
CA VAL A 154 13.65 -6.64 -0.55
C VAL A 154 14.17 -5.61 -1.54
N TYR A 155 14.68 -6.06 -2.67
CA TYR A 155 15.01 -5.21 -3.81
C TYR A 155 13.80 -5.15 -4.74
N LEU A 156 13.23 -3.97 -4.96
CA LEU A 156 12.12 -3.85 -5.91
C LEU A 156 12.58 -3.85 -7.37
N LEU A 157 13.89 -3.83 -7.63
CA LEU A 157 14.49 -3.91 -8.96
C LEU A 157 14.14 -5.22 -9.66
N ASP A 158 14.27 -6.33 -8.94
CA ASP A 158 14.08 -7.68 -9.45
C ASP A 158 13.33 -8.57 -8.46
N GLY A 159 12.98 -8.02 -7.31
CA GLY A 159 12.30 -8.76 -6.28
C GLY A 159 13.18 -9.66 -5.45
N ARG A 160 14.51 -9.56 -5.49
CA ARG A 160 15.37 -10.38 -4.64
C ARG A 160 15.21 -10.03 -3.17
N VAL A 161 15.30 -11.05 -2.32
CA VAL A 161 15.31 -10.91 -0.86
C VAL A 161 16.72 -11.18 -0.38
N ASN A 162 17.27 -10.29 0.43
CA ASN A 162 18.62 -10.42 0.99
C ASN A 162 18.64 -9.81 2.40
N TYR A 163 19.78 -9.83 3.08
CA TYR A 163 20.00 -9.16 4.36
C TYR A 163 21.02 -8.04 4.22
N ARG A 164 20.90 -6.99 5.03
CA ARG A 164 21.81 -5.85 5.06
C ARG A 164 22.11 -5.39 6.49
N PRO A 165 23.29 -4.80 6.74
CA PRO A 165 23.63 -4.18 8.01
C PRO A 165 22.63 -3.09 8.42
N LYS A 166 22.24 -3.08 9.70
CA LYS A 166 21.30 -2.09 10.28
C LYS A 166 21.79 -0.63 10.19
N SER A 167 23.10 -0.44 10.05
CA SER A 167 23.77 0.85 9.96
C SER A 167 23.60 1.56 8.62
N TYR A 168 23.27 0.83 7.54
CA TYR A 168 23.07 1.44 6.23
C TYR A 168 21.67 2.01 6.06
N ALA A 169 21.53 3.03 5.20
CA ALA A 169 20.24 3.61 4.89
C ALA A 169 19.54 2.81 3.77
N ARG A 170 18.24 2.52 3.95
CA ARG A 170 17.37 1.87 2.94
C ARG A 170 15.98 2.48 2.97
N TYR A 171 15.24 2.30 1.88
CA TYR A 171 13.90 2.90 1.74
C TYR A 171 12.91 2.34 2.76
N VAL A 172 12.01 3.20 3.18
CA VAL A 172 11.01 2.93 4.23
C VAL A 172 9.62 3.04 3.64
N TRP A 173 8.94 1.91 3.56
CA TRP A 173 7.56 1.84 3.07
C TRP A 173 6.68 1.17 4.12
N PRO A 174 5.88 1.95 4.87
CA PRO A 174 5.04 1.41 5.94
C PRO A 174 3.81 0.64 5.42
N VAL A 175 3.39 -0.32 6.23
CA VAL A 175 2.17 -1.12 6.06
C VAL A 175 1.40 -1.18 7.38
N ARG A 176 0.10 -1.44 7.31
CA ARG A 176 -0.73 -1.79 8.46
C ARG A 176 -1.74 -2.88 8.09
N ASN A 177 -2.31 -3.50 9.11
CA ASN A 177 -3.40 -4.47 8.93
C ASN A 177 -4.70 -3.71 8.58
N LYS A 178 -5.58 -4.36 7.82
CA LYS A 178 -6.97 -3.93 7.68
C LYS A 178 -7.66 -4.11 9.03
N GLN A 179 -8.32 -3.04 9.49
CA GLN A 179 -9.15 -3.07 10.70
C GLN A 179 -10.45 -3.81 10.42
#